data_AF-A0A1E5QP77-F1
#
_entry.id   AF-A0A1E5QP77-F1
#
_cell.length_a   1.000
_cell.length_b   1.000
_cell.length_c   1.000
_cell.angle_alpha   90.00
_cell.angle_beta   90.00
_cell.angle_gamma   90.00
#
_symmetry.space_group_name_H-M   'P 1'
#
loop_
_entity.id
_entity.type
_entity.pdbx_description
1 polymer ?
#
loop_
_entity_poly.entity_id
_entity_poly.type
_entity_poly.pdbx_seq_one_letter_code
_entity_poly.pdbx_strand_id
1 'polypeptide(L)'
;MAILTLENLPDDLMAQLQQLANQNNQPLNEQVISLLKQALQKPQPPLKFPISPETDPTWEERRKAVPQLLADLERRRKELPSNIEWLDSTTLIREDRDSR
;
A
#
# COMPACT_ATOMS: atom_id res chain seq x y z
N MET A 1 9.21 -2.27 -30.62
CA MET A 1 8.51 -1.00 -30.30
C MET A 1 7.26 -1.37 -29.52
N ALA A 2 7.08 -0.82 -28.33
CA ALA A 2 5.84 -0.99 -27.57
C ALA A 2 4.88 0.15 -27.95
N ILE A 3 3.61 -0.16 -28.15
CA ILE A 3 2.55 0.82 -28.42
C ILE A 3 1.68 0.85 -27.16
N LEU A 4 1.53 2.02 -26.57
CA LEU A 4 0.65 2.23 -25.41
C LEU A 4 -0.64 2.88 -25.92
N THR A 5 -1.75 2.17 -25.84
CA THR A 5 -3.09 2.72 -26.08
C THR A 5 -3.71 3.07 -24.74
N LEU A 6 -4.09 4.34 -24.56
CA LEU A 6 -4.78 4.83 -23.37
C LEU A 6 -6.23 5.07 -23.74
N GLU A 7 -7.12 4.20 -23.26
CA GLU A 7 -8.56 4.33 -23.45
C GLU A 7 -9.21 4.93 -22.20
N ASN A 8 -10.27 5.73 -22.38
CA ASN A 8 -11.01 6.42 -21.31
C ASN A 8 -10.17 7.42 -20.51
N LEU A 9 -9.33 8.20 -21.19
CA LEU A 9 -8.59 9.29 -20.55
C LEU A 9 -9.54 10.49 -20.35
N PRO A 10 -9.68 11.01 -19.12
CA PRO A 10 -10.54 12.18 -18.85
C PRO A 10 -10.12 13.38 -19.71
N ASP A 11 -11.10 14.10 -20.25
CA ASP A 11 -10.87 15.26 -21.12
C ASP A 11 -10.00 16.33 -20.44
N ASP A 12 -10.20 16.53 -19.13
CA ASP A 12 -9.39 17.44 -18.32
C ASP A 12 -7.90 17.06 -18.30
N LEU A 13 -7.58 15.76 -18.23
CA LEU A 13 -6.20 15.29 -18.26
C LEU A 13 -5.60 15.43 -19.66
N MET A 14 -6.39 15.20 -20.72
CA MET A 14 -5.95 15.47 -22.09
C MET A 14 -5.60 16.94 -22.30
N ALA A 15 -6.44 17.85 -21.81
CA ALA A 15 -6.20 19.29 -21.89
C ALA A 15 -4.92 19.70 -21.14
N GLN A 16 -4.70 19.17 -19.93
CA GLN A 16 -3.49 19.42 -19.15
C GLN A 16 -2.22 18.90 -19.83
N LEU A 17 -2.27 17.67 -20.40
CA LEU A 17 -1.15 17.10 -21.14
C LEU A 17 -0.82 17.92 -22.39
N GLN A 18 -1.84 18.41 -23.10
CA GLN A 18 -1.65 19.23 -24.27
C GLN A 18 -1.07 20.61 -23.92
N GLN A 19 -1.52 21.21 -22.82
CA GLN A 19 -0.96 22.46 -22.32
C GLN A 19 0.51 22.30 -21.91
N LEU A 20 0.86 21.20 -21.23
CA LEU A 20 2.24 20.86 -20.88
C LEU A 20 3.12 20.63 -22.11
N ALA A 21 2.61 19.94 -23.13
CA ALA A 21 3.31 19.71 -24.39
C ALA A 21 3.62 21.03 -25.12
N ASN A 22 2.64 21.94 -25.17
CA ASN A 22 2.81 23.28 -25.74
C ASN A 22 3.84 24.12 -24.98
N GLN A 23 3.87 24.02 -23.64
CA GLN A 23 4.84 24.73 -22.81
C GLN A 23 6.27 24.22 -23.00
N ASN A 24 6.44 22.91 -23.17
CA ASN A 24 7.75 22.30 -23.38
C ASN A 24 8.17 22.23 -24.85
N ASN A 25 7.34 22.77 -25.76
CA ASN A 25 7.57 22.79 -27.20
C ASN A 25 7.84 21.39 -27.80
N GLN A 26 7.18 20.38 -27.22
CA GLN A 26 7.33 18.98 -27.58
C GLN A 26 6.01 18.42 -28.11
N PRO A 27 6.04 17.44 -29.03
CA PRO A 27 4.82 16.75 -29.43
C PRO A 27 4.27 15.95 -28.24
N LEU A 28 2.94 15.79 -28.20
CA LEU A 28 2.21 15.18 -27.09
C LEU A 28 2.75 13.79 -26.71
N ASN A 29 3.14 12.99 -27.70
CA ASN A 29 3.73 11.66 -27.50
C ASN A 29 5.06 11.72 -26.72
N GLU A 30 5.95 12.65 -27.05
CA GLU A 30 7.23 12.84 -26.35
C GLU A 30 7.00 13.36 -24.93
N GLN A 31 6.03 14.27 -24.74
CA GLN A 31 5.67 14.77 -23.42
C GLN A 31 5.10 13.67 -22.51
N VAL A 32 4.30 12.75 -23.05
CA VAL A 32 3.79 11.59 -22.29
C VAL A 32 4.93 10.63 -21.93
N ILE A 33 5.86 10.38 -22.86
CA ILE A 33 7.04 9.54 -22.60
C ILE A 33 7.94 10.18 -21.54
N SER A 34 8.16 11.49 -21.60
CA SER A 34 8.99 12.20 -20.61
C SER A 34 8.34 12.19 -19.23
N LEU A 35 7.02 12.38 -19.16
CA LEU A 35 6.24 12.27 -17.92
C LEU A 35 6.32 10.85 -17.33
N LEU A 36 6.17 9.81 -18.15
CA LEU A 36 6.31 8.42 -17.72
C LEU A 36 7.72 8.13 -17.19
N LYS A 37 8.77 8.59 -17.89
CA LYS A 37 10.15 8.47 -17.43
C LYS A 37 10.36 9.18 -16.10
N GLN A 38 9.80 10.38 -15.94
CA GLN A 38 9.91 11.14 -14.69
C GLN A 38 9.13 10.47 -13.54
N ALA A 39 7.97 9.87 -13.83
CA ALA A 39 7.19 9.13 -12.85
C ALA A 39 7.91 7.85 -12.38
N LEU A 40 8.64 7.19 -13.28
CA LEU A 40 9.49 6.04 -12.94
C LEU A 40 10.75 6.44 -12.16
N GLN A 41 11.30 7.63 -12.44
CA GLN A 41 12.49 8.15 -11.76
C GLN A 41 12.19 8.79 -10.41
N LYS A 42 10.97 9.31 -10.21
CA LYS A 42 10.51 9.71 -8.88
C LYS A 42 10.37 8.43 -8.06
N PRO A 43 11.20 8.23 -7.02
CA PRO A 43 10.93 7.14 -6.09
C PRO A 43 9.53 7.37 -5.57
N GLN A 44 8.62 6.42 -5.84
CA GLN A 44 7.36 6.40 -5.13
C GLN A 44 7.71 6.48 -3.65
N PRO A 45 7.14 7.44 -2.89
CA PRO A 45 7.42 7.49 -1.47
C PRO A 45 7.13 6.10 -0.92
N PRO A 46 8.05 5.51 -0.14
CA PRO A 46 7.80 4.22 0.48
C PRO A 46 6.43 4.28 1.17
N LEU A 47 5.64 3.21 1.06
CA LEU A 47 4.33 3.13 1.68
C LEU A 47 4.46 3.59 3.13
N LYS A 48 3.94 4.80 3.40
CA LYS A 48 4.00 5.38 4.75
C LYS A 48 2.93 4.69 5.55
N PHE A 49 3.33 3.65 6.27
CA PHE A 49 2.45 3.04 7.26
C PHE A 49 2.15 4.09 8.32
N PRO A 50 0.88 4.24 8.75
CA PRO A 50 0.51 5.21 9.78
C PRO A 50 1.19 4.97 11.14
N ILE A 51 1.88 3.83 11.31
CA ILE A 51 2.58 3.40 12.51
C ILE A 51 4.06 3.14 12.18
N SER A 52 4.70 4.08 11.47
CA SER A 52 6.14 4.04 11.18
C SER A 52 6.91 5.06 12.04
N PRO A 53 8.21 4.82 12.30
CA PRO A 53 9.03 5.73 13.11
C PRO A 53 9.12 7.14 12.53
N GLU A 54 8.94 7.27 11.21
CA GLU A 54 8.96 8.55 10.49
C GLU A 54 7.66 9.37 10.64
N THR A 55 6.57 8.75 11.09
CA THR A 55 5.22 9.34 11.09
C THR A 55 4.61 9.46 12.48
N ASP A 56 5.01 8.60 13.43
CA ASP A 56 4.47 8.59 14.79
C ASP A 56 5.57 8.92 15.82
N PRO A 57 5.52 10.08 16.50
CA PRO A 57 6.50 10.43 17.53
C PRO A 57 6.46 9.50 18.74
N THR A 58 5.37 8.75 18.94
CA THR A 58 5.22 7.77 20.02
C THR A 58 5.64 6.34 19.62
N TRP A 59 6.16 6.17 18.40
CA TRP A 59 6.51 4.85 17.86
C TRP A 59 7.52 4.09 18.73
N GLU A 60 8.55 4.75 19.24
CA GLU A 60 9.55 4.10 20.10
C GLU A 60 8.96 3.64 21.43
N GLU A 61 8.11 4.44 22.05
CA GLU A 61 7.45 4.11 23.31
C GLU A 61 6.52 2.91 23.14
N ARG A 62 5.73 2.90 22.06
CA ARG A 62 4.88 1.76 21.68
C ARG A 62 5.71 0.51 21.42
N ARG A 63 6.83 0.64 20.70
CA ARG A 63 7.74 -0.47 20.42
C ARG A 63 8.34 -1.05 21.70
N LYS A 64 8.70 -0.22 22.68
CA LYS A 64 9.19 -0.67 24.00
C LYS A 64 8.13 -1.42 24.81
N ALA A 65 6.84 -1.14 24.58
CA ALA A 65 5.73 -1.86 25.22
C ALA A 65 5.40 -3.22 24.57
N VAL A 66 5.85 -3.48 23.34
CA VAL A 66 5.54 -4.74 22.61
C VAL A 66 5.96 -6.01 23.38
N PRO A 67 7.16 -6.11 23.99
CA PRO A 67 7.54 -7.30 24.75
C PRO A 67 6.62 -7.58 25.94
N GLN A 68 6.11 -6.54 26.61
CA GLN A 68 5.17 -6.69 27.73
C GLN A 68 3.82 -7.19 27.24
N LEU A 69 3.30 -6.61 26.15
CA LEU A 69 2.05 -7.06 25.53
C LEU A 69 2.13 -8.52 25.08
N LEU A 70 3.26 -8.95 24.50
CA LEU A 70 3.48 -10.34 24.10
C LEU A 70 3.50 -11.28 25.31
N ALA A 71 4.20 -10.91 26.38
CA ALA A 71 4.24 -11.70 27.61
C ALA A 71 2.84 -11.85 28.25
N ASP A 72 2.05 -10.78 28.25
CA ASP A 72 0.68 -10.80 28.78
C ASP A 72 -0.28 -11.59 27.89
N LEU A 73 -0.08 -11.58 26.57
CA LEU A 73 -0.83 -12.44 25.63
C LEU A 73 -0.50 -13.91 25.84
N GLU A 74 0.78 -14.24 26.00
CA GLU A 74 1.22 -15.61 26.29
C GLU A 74 0.67 -16.11 27.63
N ARG A 75 0.69 -15.27 28.67
CA ARG A 75 0.11 -15.61 29.97
C ARG A 75 -1.38 -15.91 29.82
N ARG A 76 -2.14 -15.01 29.19
CA ARG A 76 -3.57 -15.20 28.94
C ARG A 76 -3.84 -16.47 28.14
N ARG A 77 -3.01 -16.77 27.12
CA ARG A 77 -3.14 -17.98 26.32
C ARG A 77 -2.93 -19.25 27.14
N LYS A 78 -2.02 -19.24 28.10
CA LYS A 78 -1.79 -20.37 29.02
C LYS A 78 -2.92 -20.55 30.04
N GLU A 79 -3.60 -19.46 30.39
CA GLU A 79 -4.77 -19.46 31.26
C GLU A 79 -6.07 -19.83 30.52
N LEU A 80 -6.05 -19.91 29.19
CA LEU A 80 -7.22 -20.34 28.44
C LEU A 80 -7.60 -21.77 28.82
N PRO A 81 -8.89 -22.03 29.07
CA PRO A 81 -9.36 -23.36 29.36
C PRO A 81 -9.00 -24.33 28.22
N SER A 82 -8.31 -25.42 28.57
CA SER A 82 -7.90 -26.49 27.65
C SER A 82 -9.04 -27.45 27.31
N ASN A 83 -10.18 -27.31 27.98
CA ASN A 83 -11.40 -28.10 27.77
C ASN A 83 -12.32 -27.52 26.69
N ILE A 84 -11.93 -26.42 26.04
CA ILE A 84 -12.66 -25.80 24.94
C ILE A 84 -11.82 -25.97 23.67
N GLU A 85 -12.41 -26.57 22.63
CA GLU A 85 -11.80 -26.55 21.29
C GLU A 85 -11.89 -25.12 20.73
N TRP A 86 -10.76 -24.43 20.77
CA TRP A 86 -10.63 -23.12 20.13
C TRP A 86 -10.59 -23.32 18.63
N LEU A 87 -11.59 -22.78 17.92
CA LEU A 87 -11.57 -22.82 16.46
C LEU A 87 -10.34 -22.08 15.94
N ASP A 88 -9.57 -22.74 15.10
CA ASP A 88 -8.44 -22.11 14.42
C ASP A 88 -8.98 -21.11 13.40
N SER A 89 -8.68 -19.83 13.58
CA SER A 89 -9.05 -18.80 12.61
C SER A 89 -8.56 -19.12 11.18
N THR A 90 -7.47 -19.88 11.04
CA THR A 90 -6.96 -20.28 9.73
C THR A 90 -7.82 -21.36 9.06
N THR A 91 -8.51 -22.21 9.82
CA THR A 91 -9.46 -23.17 9.25
C THR A 91 -10.71 -22.46 8.75
N LEU A 92 -11.24 -21.49 9.52
CA LEU A 92 -12.39 -20.67 9.11
C LEU A 92 -12.14 -19.89 7.81
N ILE A 93 -10.95 -19.30 7.68
CA ILE A 93 -10.57 -18.54 6.47
C ILE A 93 -10.45 -19.48 5.25
N ARG A 94 -9.98 -20.71 5.44
CA ARG A 94 -9.92 -21.71 4.36
C ARG A 94 -11.31 -22.17 3.95
N GLU A 95 -12.20 -22.42 4.91
CA GLU A 95 -13.59 -22.80 4.65
C GLU A 95 -14.34 -21.71 3.85
N ASP A 96 -14.19 -20.42 4.19
CA ASP A 96 -14.81 -19.31 3.42
C ASP A 96 -14.23 -19.19 2.00
N ARG A 97 -12.94 -19.48 1.84
CA ARG A 97 -12.28 -19.44 0.53
C ARG A 97 -12.70 -20.60 -0.36
N ASP A 98 -12.78 -21.81 0.19
CA ASP A 98 -13.05 -23.03 -0.56
C ASP A 98 -14.57 -23.24 -0.80
N SER A 99 -15.42 -22.41 -0.20
CA SER A 99 -16.89 -22.39 -0.42
C SER A 99 -17.35 -21.39 -1.50
N ARG A 100 -16.42 -20.71 -2.19
CA ARG A 100 -16.67 -19.85 -3.36
C ARG A 100 -16.25 -20.53 -4.66
#